data_AF-A0A3B3Z908-F1
#
_entry.id   AF-A0A3B3Z908-F1
#
_cell.length_a   1.000
_cell.length_b   1.000
_cell.length_c   1.000
_cell.angle_alpha   90.00
_cell.angle_beta   90.00
_cell.angle_gamma   90.00
#
_symmetry.space_group_name_H-M   'P 1'
#
loop_
_entity.id
_entity.type
_entity.pdbx_description
1 polymer ?
#
loop_
_entity_poly.entity_id
_entity_poly.type
_entity_poly.pdbx_seq_one_letter_code
_entity_poly.pdbx_strand_id
1 'polypeptide(L)'
;MTEQQGAPQQLAAGKSQGGAGASYKVMLFQFENFQGKKAEFSSECKDVNEKGLEKVASVIVESGPWVAYDRHGFKGEQFILEKGEYPRWDTWTNSQNSHFLLSLRPLKVMGWLPVSWL
;
A
#
# COMPACT_ATOMS: atom_id res chain seq x y z
N MET A 1 -33.48 -28.64 24.09
CA MET A 1 -33.02 -27.34 24.63
C MET A 1 -31.50 -27.41 24.54
N THR A 2 -30.86 -26.97 23.45
CA THR A 2 -30.22 -25.62 23.29
C THR A 2 -29.39 -25.27 24.55
N GLU A 3 -28.09 -24.99 24.52
CA GLU A 3 -27.23 -24.28 23.56
C GLU A 3 -25.75 -24.68 23.76
N GLN A 4 -24.99 -24.71 22.67
CA GLN A 4 -23.53 -24.58 22.67
C GLN A 4 -23.17 -23.10 22.44
N GLN A 5 -22.20 -22.57 23.18
CA GLN A 5 -21.45 -21.33 22.91
C GLN A 5 -20.14 -21.39 23.72
N GLY A 6 -18.95 -21.09 23.24
CA GLY A 6 -18.46 -20.62 21.94
C GLY A 6 -17.01 -20.16 22.18
N ALA A 7 -16.02 -20.78 21.52
CA ALA A 7 -14.64 -20.32 21.55
C ALA A 7 -14.41 -19.28 20.43
N PRO A 8 -13.67 -18.19 20.67
CA PRO A 8 -13.41 -17.18 19.64
C PRO A 8 -12.48 -17.76 18.56
N GLN A 9 -12.99 -17.92 17.35
CA GLN A 9 -12.20 -18.30 16.18
C GLN A 9 -11.38 -17.10 15.68
N GLN A 10 -10.06 -17.29 15.81
CA GLN A 10 -8.94 -16.52 15.31
C GLN A 10 -9.09 -16.09 13.84
N LEU A 11 -9.00 -14.78 13.57
CA LEU A 11 -8.94 -14.25 12.21
C LEU A 11 -7.67 -14.78 11.51
N ALA A 12 -7.87 -15.57 10.46
CA ALA A 12 -6.82 -16.08 9.61
C ALA A 12 -6.16 -14.92 8.84
N ALA A 13 -4.92 -14.59 9.19
CA ALA A 13 -4.04 -13.85 8.31
C ALA A 13 -3.79 -14.71 7.06
N GLY A 14 -4.28 -14.25 5.90
CA GLY A 14 -4.04 -14.89 4.62
C GLY A 14 -2.53 -15.00 4.36
N LYS A 15 -2.02 -16.23 4.35
CA LYS A 15 -0.69 -16.54 3.83
C LYS A 15 -0.78 -16.61 2.30
N SER A 16 -0.06 -15.76 1.59
CA SER A 16 0.26 -16.00 0.18
C SER A 16 1.69 -16.54 0.05
N GLN A 17 1.80 -17.64 -0.70
CA GLN A 17 2.99 -18.45 -0.93
C GLN A 17 4.03 -17.75 -1.81
N GLY A 18 5.30 -17.96 -1.49
CA GLY A 18 6.44 -17.59 -2.33
C GLY A 18 6.66 -18.56 -3.51
N GLY A 19 6.69 -18.03 -4.72
CA GLY A 19 7.77 -18.34 -5.66
C GLY A 19 8.94 -17.38 -5.38
N ALA A 20 10.07 -17.46 -6.09
CA ALA A 20 11.11 -16.42 -6.06
C ALA A 20 10.54 -15.12 -6.66
N GLY A 21 9.62 -14.49 -5.95
CA GLY A 21 8.79 -13.39 -6.37
C GLY A 21 9.23 -12.15 -5.62
N ALA A 22 9.31 -11.03 -6.33
CA ALA A 22 9.60 -9.74 -5.76
C ALA A 22 8.77 -9.55 -4.47
N SER A 23 9.46 -9.41 -3.34
CA SER A 23 8.84 -9.04 -2.07
C SER A 23 8.44 -7.57 -2.17
N TYR A 24 7.20 -7.25 -1.82
CA TYR A 24 6.71 -5.87 -1.76
C TYR A 24 6.38 -5.51 -0.32
N LYS A 25 6.81 -4.33 0.11
CA LYS A 25 6.58 -3.82 1.46
C LYS A 25 6.60 -2.30 1.47
N VAL A 26 5.52 -1.73 1.98
CA VAL A 26 5.36 -0.29 2.16
C VAL A 26 4.72 0.00 3.52
N MET A 27 5.18 1.06 4.16
CA MET A 27 4.66 1.57 5.42
C MET A 27 4.08 2.97 5.19
N LEU A 28 2.84 3.15 5.61
CA LEU A 28 2.14 4.44 5.58
C LEU A 28 1.99 4.97 7.00
N PHE A 29 2.15 6.28 7.15
CA PHE A 29 2.13 6.96 8.45
C PHE A 29 1.14 8.12 8.47
N GLN A 30 0.50 8.30 9.62
CA GLN A 30 -0.53 9.32 9.81
C GLN A 30 0.02 10.76 9.76
N PHE A 31 1.25 10.96 10.23
CA PHE A 31 1.90 12.26 10.27
C PHE A 31 3.16 12.31 9.39
N GLU A 32 3.66 13.52 9.15
CA GLU A 32 4.92 13.73 8.44
C GLU A 32 6.10 13.13 9.21
N ASN A 33 7.21 12.90 8.51
CA ASN A 33 8.46 12.40 9.09
C ASN A 33 8.28 11.08 9.88
N PHE A 34 7.43 10.19 9.39
CA PHE A 34 7.26 8.80 9.84
C PHE A 34 6.73 8.66 11.27
N GLN A 35 5.81 9.56 11.65
CA GLN A 35 5.24 9.61 13.00
C GLN A 35 3.74 9.21 13.05
N GLY A 36 3.27 9.00 14.27
CA GLY A 36 1.87 8.67 14.55
C GLY A 36 1.54 7.22 14.25
N LYS A 37 0.27 6.95 13.93
CA LYS A 37 -0.18 5.60 13.58
C LYS A 37 0.49 5.12 12.29
N LYS A 38 0.91 3.86 12.29
CA LYS A 38 1.56 3.18 11.16
C LYS A 38 0.69 2.03 10.67
N ALA A 39 0.59 1.86 9.35
CA ALA A 39 0.10 0.63 8.73
C ALA A 39 1.10 0.10 7.71
N GLU A 40 1.28 -1.22 7.68
CA GLU A 40 2.19 -1.93 6.77
C GLU A 40 1.38 -2.74 5.75
N PHE A 41 1.83 -2.73 4.50
CA PHE A 41 1.21 -3.45 3.40
C PHE A 41 2.24 -4.23 2.61
N SER A 42 1.91 -5.48 2.29
CA SER A 42 2.67 -6.36 1.41
C SER A 42 1.86 -6.84 0.19
N SER A 43 0.61 -6.39 0.08
CA SER A 43 -0.33 -6.66 -1.00
C SER A 43 -1.14 -5.42 -1.33
N GLU A 44 -1.94 -5.48 -2.38
CA GLU A 44 -2.88 -4.40 -2.71
C GLU A 44 -3.87 -4.10 -1.58
N CYS A 45 -4.28 -2.83 -1.49
CA CYS A 45 -5.26 -2.35 -0.54
C CYS A 45 -6.15 -1.29 -1.22
N LYS A 46 -7.47 -1.57 -1.26
CA LYS A 46 -8.46 -0.72 -1.94
C LYS A 46 -8.92 0.46 -1.10
N ASP A 47 -8.75 0.39 0.21
CA ASP A 47 -9.05 1.46 1.15
C ASP A 47 -8.11 1.40 2.36
N VAL A 48 -7.19 2.36 2.44
CA VAL A 48 -6.23 2.44 3.56
C VAL A 48 -6.92 2.75 4.90
N ASN A 49 -8.14 3.31 4.87
CA ASN A 49 -8.91 3.60 6.06
C ASN A 49 -9.33 2.33 6.80
N GLU A 50 -9.38 1.17 6.13
CA GLU A 50 -9.64 -0.13 6.75
C GLU A 50 -8.55 -0.52 7.77
N LYS A 51 -7.35 0.06 7.67
CA LYS A 51 -6.28 -0.05 8.67
C LYS A 51 -6.31 1.08 9.71
N GLY A 52 -7.36 1.91 9.66
CA GLY A 52 -7.62 3.08 10.49
C GLY A 52 -6.58 4.19 10.30
N LEU A 53 -6.06 4.34 9.07
CA LEU A 53 -5.31 5.52 8.65
C LEU A 53 -6.26 6.48 7.92
N GLU A 54 -6.85 7.43 8.64
CA GLU A 54 -7.74 8.44 8.04
C GLU A 54 -7.00 9.44 7.13
N LYS A 55 -5.69 9.57 7.34
CA LYS A 55 -4.79 10.41 6.56
C LYS A 55 -3.43 9.71 6.44
N VAL A 56 -2.80 9.86 5.28
CA VAL A 56 -1.41 9.48 5.04
C VAL A 56 -0.60 10.75 4.81
N ALA A 57 0.46 10.94 5.58
CA ALA A 57 1.30 12.13 5.52
C ALA A 57 2.80 11.84 5.36
N SER A 58 3.24 10.60 5.59
CA SER A 58 4.56 10.13 5.16
C SER A 58 4.53 8.64 4.77
N VAL A 59 5.47 8.24 3.93
CA VAL A 59 5.55 6.88 3.36
C VAL A 59 7.00 6.38 3.37
N ILE A 60 7.20 5.09 3.69
CA ILE A 60 8.47 4.39 3.48
C ILE A 60 8.18 3.18 2.60
N VAL A 61 8.85 3.10 1.45
CA VAL A 61 8.83 1.92 0.59
C VAL A 61 10.11 1.13 0.84
N GLU A 62 9.98 0.02 1.57
CA GLU A 62 11.10 -0.89 1.84
C GLU A 62 11.40 -1.76 0.61
N SER A 63 10.36 -2.20 -0.08
CA SER A 63 10.45 -2.90 -1.36
C SER A 63 9.25 -2.58 -2.27
N GLY A 64 9.55 -2.20 -3.51
CA GLY A 64 8.60 -1.69 -4.50
C GLY A 64 8.97 -2.09 -5.93
N PRO A 65 8.52 -1.33 -6.96
CA PRO A 65 7.71 -0.12 -6.85
C PRO A 65 6.23 -0.39 -6.50
N TRP A 66 5.58 0.61 -5.92
CA TRP A 66 4.14 0.65 -5.69
C TRP A 66 3.50 1.73 -6.55
N VAL A 67 2.23 1.53 -6.91
CA VAL A 67 1.38 2.60 -7.41
C VAL A 67 0.32 2.92 -6.36
N ALA A 68 0.26 4.20 -5.99
CA ALA A 68 -0.71 4.78 -5.07
C ALA A 68 -1.73 5.61 -5.84
N TYR A 69 -2.91 5.77 -5.24
CA TYR A 69 -4.05 6.44 -5.85
C TYR A 69 -4.72 7.40 -4.87
N ASP A 70 -5.20 8.53 -5.39
CA ASP A 70 -5.90 9.53 -4.58
C ASP A 70 -7.35 9.16 -4.22
N ARG A 71 -7.93 8.16 -4.89
CA ARG A 71 -9.26 7.61 -4.58
C ARG A 71 -9.20 6.14 -4.22
N HIS A 72 -10.24 5.68 -3.52
CA HIS A 72 -10.44 4.27 -3.20
C HIS A 72 -10.57 3.40 -4.45
N GLY A 73 -10.19 2.12 -4.32
CA GLY A 73 -10.37 1.11 -5.36
C GLY A 73 -9.54 1.35 -6.62
N PHE A 74 -8.34 1.92 -6.48
CA PHE A 74 -7.36 2.14 -7.54
C PHE A 74 -7.83 3.13 -8.61
N LYS A 75 -8.46 4.23 -8.19
CA LYS A 75 -9.04 5.23 -9.08
C LYS A 75 -8.34 6.59 -8.91
N GLY A 76 -8.45 7.40 -9.95
CA GLY A 76 -8.03 8.78 -9.92
C GLY A 76 -6.55 8.99 -10.22
N GLU A 77 -5.97 10.01 -9.58
CA GLU A 77 -4.59 10.38 -9.82
C GLU A 77 -3.65 9.30 -9.28
N GLN A 78 -2.59 9.02 -10.04
CA GLN A 78 -1.64 7.95 -9.77
C GLN A 78 -0.28 8.51 -9.38
N PHE A 79 0.31 7.94 -8.33
CA PHE A 79 1.64 8.28 -7.86
C PHE A 79 2.49 7.02 -7.84
N ILE A 80 3.69 7.07 -8.44
CA ILE A 80 4.64 5.97 -8.38
C ILE A 80 5.52 6.16 -7.14
N LEU A 81 5.53 5.15 -6.29
CA LEU A 81 6.33 5.10 -5.07
C LEU A 81 7.45 4.08 -5.26
N GLU A 82 8.63 4.58 -5.58
CA GLU A 82 9.84 3.77 -5.68
C GLU A 82 10.39 3.46 -4.28
N LYS A 83 11.39 2.57 -4.20
CA LYS A 83 12.06 2.27 -2.93
C LYS A 83 12.69 3.54 -2.37
N GLY A 84 12.34 3.88 -1.13
CA GLY A 84 12.83 5.10 -0.50
C GLY A 84 11.92 5.63 0.59
N GLU A 85 12.22 6.84 1.02
CA GLU A 85 11.55 7.55 2.09
C GLU A 85 10.88 8.81 1.54
N TYR A 86 9.64 9.02 1.95
CA TYR A 86 8.82 10.14 1.54
C TYR A 86 8.25 10.84 2.78
N PRO A 87 8.99 11.83 3.34
CA PRO A 87 8.67 12.41 4.65
C PRO A 87 7.44 13.33 4.65
N ARG A 88 6.98 13.79 3.48
CA ARG A 88 5.83 14.66 3.29
C ARG A 88 5.15 14.39 1.94
N TRP A 89 3.90 14.80 1.80
CA TRP A 89 3.11 14.59 0.59
C TRP A 89 3.76 15.10 -0.70
N ASP A 90 4.45 16.24 -0.70
CA ASP A 90 5.06 16.82 -1.91
C ASP A 90 6.23 15.98 -2.45
N THR A 91 6.71 15.02 -1.65
CA THR A 91 7.80 14.13 -2.07
C THR A 91 7.32 12.95 -2.93
N TRP A 92 6.02 12.60 -2.92
CA TRP A 92 5.46 11.55 -3.81
C TRP A 92 4.52 12.08 -4.89
N THR A 93 4.10 13.34 -4.82
CA THR A 93 3.24 13.95 -5.82
C THR A 93 3.67 15.37 -6.15
N ASN A 94 3.72 15.69 -7.44
CA ASN A 94 3.88 17.06 -7.93
C ASN A 94 2.51 17.74 -8.19
N SER A 95 1.41 17.05 -7.87
CA SER A 95 0.05 17.56 -8.03
C SER A 95 -0.27 18.56 -6.94
N GLN A 96 -0.75 19.74 -7.33
CA GLN A 96 -1.33 20.73 -6.41
C GLN A 96 -2.80 20.43 -6.09
N ASN A 97 -3.40 19.45 -6.77
CA ASN A 97 -4.83 19.17 -6.68
C ASN A 97 -5.16 18.07 -5.67
N SER A 98 -4.23 17.14 -5.41
CA SER A 98 -4.49 16.02 -4.52
C SER A 98 -3.23 15.50 -3.85
N HIS A 99 -3.33 15.31 -2.53
CA HIS A 99 -2.27 14.75 -1.69
C HIS A 99 -2.74 13.50 -0.95
N PHE A 100 -4.00 13.10 -1.19
CA PHE A 100 -4.57 11.92 -0.58
C PHE A 100 -3.94 10.65 -1.16
N LEU A 101 -3.74 9.66 -0.30
CA LEU A 101 -3.36 8.31 -0.68
C LEU A 101 -4.41 7.39 -0.07
N LEU A 102 -5.37 6.94 -0.88
CA LEU A 102 -6.54 6.19 -0.41
C LEU A 102 -6.54 4.73 -0.84
N SER A 103 -5.78 4.38 -1.88
CA SER A 103 -5.54 2.98 -2.26
C SER A 103 -4.17 2.80 -2.90
N LEU A 104 -3.64 1.58 -2.86
CA LEU A 104 -2.32 1.26 -3.39
C LEU A 104 -2.18 -0.20 -3.77
N ARG A 105 -1.32 -0.50 -4.75
CA ARG A 105 -0.99 -1.87 -5.15
C ARG A 105 0.46 -2.00 -5.61
N PRO A 106 1.07 -3.19 -5.47
CA PRO A 106 2.35 -3.49 -6.09
C PRO A 106 2.31 -3.24 -7.60
N LEU A 107 3.29 -2.51 -8.11
CA LEU A 107 3.47 -2.36 -9.55
C LEU A 107 4.37 -3.49 -10.04
N LYS A 108 3.73 -4.56 -10.53
CA LYS A 108 4.45 -5.69 -11.15
C LYS A 108 5.04 -5.24 -12.47
N VAL A 109 6.31 -4.82 -12.43
CA VAL A 109 7.11 -4.67 -13.64
C VAL A 109 7.33 -6.08 -14.17
N MET A 110 6.52 -6.48 -15.15
CA MET A 110 6.76 -7.70 -15.92
C MET A 110 8.17 -7.58 -16.47
N GLY A 111 9.07 -8.45 -16.01
CA GLY A 111 10.45 -8.43 -16.46
C GLY A 111 10.48 -8.49 -17.98
N TRP A 112 11.03 -7.45 -18.59
CA TRP A 112 11.63 -7.50 -19.92
C TRP A 112 10.71 -8.09 -21.00
N LEU A 113 9.90 -7.26 -21.65
CA LEU A 113 9.75 -7.49 -23.09
C LEU A 113 11.12 -7.14 -23.70
N PRO A 114 11.83 -8.08 -24.34
CA PRO A 114 13.06 -7.73 -25.03
C PRO A 114 12.71 -6.69 -26.10
N VAL A 115 13.53 -5.64 -26.18
CA VAL A 115 13.41 -4.54 -27.16
C VAL A 115 13.51 -5.04 -28.62
N SER A 116 13.73 -6.34 -28.83
CA SER A 116 13.77 -7.01 -30.12
C SER A 116 12.40 -7.26 -30.78
N TRP A 117 11.31 -6.75 -30.22
CA TRP A 117 9.96 -6.81 -30.81
C TRP A 117 9.40 -5.41 -31.16
N LEU A 118 10.30 -4.49 -31.54
CA LEU A 118 10.03 -3.21 -32.21
C LEU A 118 10.80 -3.19 -33.54
#